data_AF-A3IU75-F1
#
_entry.id   AF-A3IU75-F1
#
_cell.length_a   1.000
_cell.length_b   1.000
_cell.length_c   1.000
_cell.angle_alpha   90.00
_cell.angle_beta   90.00
_cell.angle_gamma   90.00
#
_symmetry.space_group_name_H-M   'P 1'
#
loop_
_entity.id
_entity.type
_entity.pdbx_description
1 polymer ?
#
loop_
_entity_poly.entity_id
_entity_poly.type
_entity_poly.pdbx_seq_one_letter_code
_entity_poly.pdbx_strand_id
1 'polypeptide(L)' 'MHKDNAPENLARLRQISLNLLSQEKTDKIGVANKRLKAAWDNKYLAKVLGI' A
#
# COMPACT_ATOMS: atom_id res chain seq x y z
N MET A 1 -5.94 -29.23 -5.13
CA MET A 1 -4.73 -28.63 -4.52
C MET A 1 -4.68 -27.15 -4.90
N HIS A 2 -5.33 -26.24 -4.16
CA HIS A 2 -5.18 -24.79 -4.41
C HIS A 2 -5.67 -23.95 -3.21
N LYS A 3 -5.06 -24.10 -2.03
CA LYS A 3 -5.43 -23.27 -0.86
C LYS A 3 -4.27 -22.90 0.08
N ASP A 4 -3.02 -23.23 -0.23
CA ASP A 4 -1.88 -22.97 0.66
C ASP A 4 -1.20 -21.60 0.46
N ASN A 5 -1.43 -20.91 -0.65
CA ASN A 5 -0.72 -19.65 -0.94
C ASN A 5 -1.37 -18.40 -0.32
N ALA A 6 -2.53 -18.52 0.34
CA ALA A 6 -3.24 -17.37 0.91
C ALA A 6 -2.39 -16.53 1.90
N PRO A 7 -1.70 -17.12 2.91
CA PRO A 7 -0.85 -16.37 3.82
C PRO A 7 0.35 -15.72 3.11
N GLU A 8 0.99 -16.43 2.17
CA GLU A 8 2.14 -15.92 1.41
C GLU A 8 1.74 -14.76 0.48
N ASN A 9 0.62 -14.91 -0.22
CA ASN A 9 0.07 -13.86 -1.08
C ASN A 9 -0.26 -12.61 -0.26
N LEU A 10 -0.86 -12.78 0.93
CA LEU A 10 -1.15 -11.65 1.81
C LEU A 10 0.13 -10.97 2.32
N ALA A 11 1.17 -11.75 2.66
CA ALA A 11 2.47 -11.20 3.04
C ALA A 11 3.11 -10.40 1.90
N ARG A 12 3.07 -10.91 0.67
CA ARG A 12 3.54 -10.17 -0.52
C ARG A 12 2.75 -8.89 -0.75
N LEU A 13 1.43 -8.94 -0.67
CA LEU A 13 0.58 -7.75 -0.82
C LEU A 13 0.96 -6.67 0.20
N ARG A 14 1.19 -7.05 1.47
CA ARG A 14 1.66 -6.12 2.49
C ARG A 14 3.01 -5.49 2.15
N GLN A 15 3.97 -6.28 1.66
CA GLN A 15 5.27 -5.76 1.23
C GLN A 15 5.14 -4.79 0.04
N ILE A 16 4.34 -5.14 -0.97
CA ILE A 16 4.08 -4.29 -2.13
C ILE A 16 3.49 -2.95 -1.67
N SER A 17 2.47 -2.98 -0.81
CA SER A 17 1.86 -1.76 -0.26
C SER A 17 2.85 -0.90 0.51
N LEU A 18 3.73 -1.50 1.33
CA LEU A 18 4.76 -0.76 2.06
C LEU A 18 5.78 -0.10 1.13
N ASN A 19 6.19 -0.80 0.07
CA ASN A 19 7.11 -0.26 -0.93
C ASN A 19 6.50 0.93 -1.66
N LEU A 20 5.25 0.81 -2.13
CA LEU A 20 4.53 1.91 -2.79
C LEU A 20 4.40 3.14 -1.88
N LEU A 21 3.98 2.96 -0.63
CA LEU A 21 3.86 4.05 0.34
C LEU A 21 5.20 4.71 0.69
N SER A 22 6.30 3.96 0.64
CA SER A 22 7.65 4.47 0.89
C SER A 22 8.21 5.23 -0.32
N GLN A 23 7.80 4.86 -1.55
CA GLN A 23 8.17 5.53 -2.79
C GLN A 23 7.36 6.80 -3.06
N GLU A 24 6.18 6.95 -2.46
CA GLU A 24 5.36 8.16 -2.53
C GLU A 24 6.10 9.32 -1.83
N LYS A 25 6.60 10.34 -2.55
CA LYS A 25 7.43 11.44 -2.00
C LYS A 25 6.69 12.77 -1.82
N THR A 26 5.46 12.87 -2.30
CA THR A 26 4.71 14.13 -2.28
C THR A 26 4.22 14.49 -0.90
N ASP A 27 3.77 13.52 -0.10
CA ASP A 27 3.48 13.75 1.31
C ASP A 27 4.71 13.48 2.17
N LYS A 28 5.19 14.52 2.85
CA LYS A 28 6.30 14.45 3.82
C LYS A 28 5.81 13.96 5.19
N ILE A 29 4.98 12.92 5.21
CA ILE A 29 4.45 12.29 6.43
C ILE A 29 4.98 10.86 6.57
N GLY A 30 4.98 10.33 7.79
CA GLY A 30 5.39 8.95 8.03
C GLY A 30 4.48 7.93 7.31
N VAL A 31 5.04 6.74 7.02
CA VAL A 31 4.34 5.66 6.28
C VAL A 31 3.00 5.27 6.91
N ALA A 32 2.89 5.31 8.25
CA ALA A 32 1.65 5.04 8.97
C ALA A 32 0.54 6.05 8.61
N ASN A 33 0.88 7.34 8.54
CA ASN A 33 -0.06 8.39 8.16
C ASN A 33 -0.40 8.34 6.67
N LYS A 34 0.57 8.00 5.80
CA LYS A 34 0.29 7.76 4.37
C LYS A 34 -0.72 6.64 4.16
N ARG A 35 -0.61 5.56 4.94
CA ARG A 35 -1.57 4.45 4.91
C ARG A 35 -2.98 4.90 5.31
N LEU A 36 -3.09 5.72 6.36
CA LEU A 36 -4.39 6.28 6.79
C LEU A 36 -4.97 7.22 5.74
N LYS A 37 -4.13 8.09 5.15
CA LYS A 37 -4.53 9.01 4.08
C LYS A 37 -5.04 8.23 2.86
N ALA A 38 -4.34 7.19 2.43
CA ALA A 38 -4.76 6.32 1.34
C ALA A 38 -6.05 5.54 1.66
N ALA A 39 -6.36 5.31 2.93
CA ALA A 39 -7.62 4.67 3.32
C ALA A 39 -8.83 5.62 3.23
N TRP A 40 -8.63 6.93 3.34
CA TRP A 40 -9.71 7.92 3.42
C TRP A 40 -9.82 8.81 2.17
N ASP A 41 -8.75 8.96 1.41
CA ASP A 41 -8.68 9.80 0.21
C ASP A 41 -8.39 8.95 -1.04
N ASN A 42 -9.42 8.73 -1.85
CA ASN A 42 -9.30 7.91 -3.06
C ASN A 42 -8.38 8.52 -4.12
N LYS A 43 -8.20 9.85 -4.15
CA LYS A 43 -7.29 10.50 -5.10
C LYS A 43 -5.83 10.21 -4.71
N TYR A 44 -5.53 10.26 -3.42
CA TYR A 44 -4.25 9.90 -2.86
C TYR A 44 -4.00 8.40 -3.01
N LEU A 45 -5.01 7.55 -2.85
CA LEU A 45 -4.90 6.12 -3.15
C LEU A 45 -4.52 5.88 -4.62
N ALA A 46 -5.23 6.49 -5.58
CA ALA A 46 -4.94 6.38 -7.00
C ALA A 46 -3.49 6.79 -7.31
N LYS A 47 -3.04 7.90 -6.71
CA LYS A 47 -1.66 8.36 -6.78
C LYS A 47 -0.63 7.34 -6.26
N VAL A 48 -0.88 6.75 -5.09
CA VAL A 48 0.00 5.71 -4.51
C VAL A 48 0.04 4.47 -5.41
N LEU A 49 -1.06 4.14 -6.07
CA LEU A 49 -1.16 3.02 -7.01
C LEU A 49 -0.63 3.35 -8.41
N GLY A 50 -0.34 4.62 -8.72
CA GLY A 50 0.16 5.05 -10.01
C GLY A 50 -0.87 5.03 -11.14
N ILE A 51 -2.17 5.13 -10.80
CA ILE A 51 -3.30 5.15 -11.75
C ILE A 51 -4.08 6.46 -11.70
#